data_AF-A0A0F4YPT9-F1
#
_entry.id   AF-A0A0F4YPT9-F1
#
_cell.length_a   1.000
_cell.length_b   1.000
_cell.length_c   1.000
_cell.angle_alpha   90.00
_cell.angle_beta   90.00
_cell.angle_gamma   90.00
#
_symmetry.space_group_name_H-M   'P 1'
#
loop_
_entity.id
_entity.type
_entity.pdbx_description
1 polymer ?
#
loop_
_entity_poly.entity_id
_entity_poly.type
_entity_poly.pdbx_seq_one_letter_code
_entity_poly.pdbx_strand_id
1 'polypeptide(L)'
;MVSLVHFVRKLNKDFRRFCKQYHKSARDTSNDLTHLMDETYAMTCEILELMKAMSTMKKDMAHMMDEIADLNMHMAHLTSERAAISERVKSPEEFQKTVLENSNLPKLDICACQDVYRTEAGIIFRTGPMSTPTLITELAAAIARNTQIVNDYFKANNIPTPSFDVDGPATVTIPPHEKEVAAAHAQVIADTQALHNLMKGPTEMVMGIAAINPNDIISLQAMLRFDVAKKFPLHERVSFEYLSASCGVNVTDFRRLIRHAMTNHIFREDEDGLVAHTAASRVLRENRLLNNIAGIMTEELFPGAAQTINALVKYDGFHVPNQSGFSLGHNTDKGLYDELRQYPERAERFAGAMSGFAARTPIDPLAKGYNRAPIVKKKRDSCRSLKKDAHILLVNDSILWKPWSLPPYVEKFRRSMDLNMMTFFGSRERALDEWEKIVREADPRLEMRVYELNPGYVLDIYWRTE
;
A
#
# COMPACT_ATOMS: atom_id res chain seq x y z
N MET A 1 40.23 70.54 50.71
CA MET A 1 41.13 69.47 50.21
C MET A 1 40.59 68.05 50.43
N VAL A 2 40.07 67.68 51.60
CA VAL A 2 39.63 66.29 51.91
C VAL A 2 38.52 65.76 50.97
N SER A 3 37.55 66.61 50.59
CA SER A 3 36.45 66.24 49.66
C SER A 3 36.93 65.92 48.23
N LEU A 4 37.91 66.69 47.72
CA LEU A 4 38.45 66.49 46.37
C LEU A 4 39.26 65.19 46.27
N VAL A 5 40.03 64.85 47.31
CA VAL A 5 40.79 63.59 47.36
C VAL A 5 39.86 62.37 47.40
N HIS A 6 38.73 62.47 48.11
CA HIS A 6 37.74 61.39 48.17
C HIS A 6 37.03 61.21 46.81
N PHE A 7 36.69 62.31 46.13
CA PHE A 7 36.12 62.29 44.79
C PHE A 7 37.05 61.66 43.76
N VAL A 8 38.32 62.07 43.72
CA VAL A 8 39.34 61.52 42.79
C VAL A 8 39.58 60.03 43.05
N ARG A 9 39.59 59.58 44.31
CA ARG A 9 39.71 58.15 44.65
C ARG A 9 38.51 57.33 44.19
N LYS A 10 37.30 57.86 44.34
CA LYS A 10 36.07 57.21 43.84
C LYS A 10 36.10 57.09 42.31
N LEU A 11 36.45 58.17 41.62
CA LEU A 11 36.52 58.21 40.16
C LEU A 11 37.58 57.24 39.60
N ASN A 12 38.74 57.12 40.25
CA ASN A 12 39.77 56.15 39.88
C ASN A 12 39.30 54.70 40.12
N LYS A 13 38.57 54.45 41.22
CA LYS A 13 38.00 53.11 41.51
C LYS A 13 36.94 52.72 40.48
N ASP A 14 36.07 53.65 40.10
CA ASP A 14 35.01 53.43 39.12
C ASP A 14 35.60 53.23 37.71
N PHE A 15 36.62 54.01 37.34
CA PHE A 15 37.36 53.85 36.08
C PHE A 15 38.05 52.48 35.98
N ARG A 16 38.72 52.02 37.05
CA ARG A 16 39.31 50.67 37.08
C ARG A 16 38.27 49.57 36.96
N ARG A 17 37.07 49.77 37.52
CA ARG A 17 35.97 48.81 37.42
C ARG A 17 35.43 48.74 35.99
N PHE A 18 35.26 49.89 35.34
CA PHE A 18 34.89 50.00 33.94
C PHE A 18 35.91 49.31 33.02
N CYS A 19 37.21 49.60 33.17
CA CYS A 19 38.25 48.97 32.35
C CYS A 19 38.26 47.43 32.48
N LYS A 20 38.03 46.90 33.69
CA LYS A 20 37.93 45.44 33.91
C LYS A 20 36.70 44.83 33.25
N GLN A 21 35.55 45.49 33.33
CA GLN A 21 34.33 45.03 32.67
C GLN A 21 34.47 45.08 31.15
N TYR A 22 35.05 46.15 30.61
CA TYR A 22 35.30 46.29 29.17
C TYR A 22 36.26 45.21 28.65
N HIS A 23 37.38 44.95 29.35
CA HIS A 23 38.31 43.88 28.97
C HIS A 23 37.68 42.49 29.01
N LYS A 24 36.81 42.23 29.99
CA LYS A 24 36.08 40.96 30.06
C LYS A 24 35.13 40.82 28.87
N SER A 25 34.30 41.83 28.61
CA SER A 25 33.36 41.83 27.49
C SER A 25 34.07 41.67 26.14
N ALA A 26 35.18 42.38 25.92
CA ALA A 26 35.95 42.25 24.68
C ALA A 26 36.56 40.86 24.49
N ARG A 27 36.99 40.21 25.58
CA ARG A 27 37.52 38.84 25.55
C ARG A 27 36.42 37.82 25.28
N ASP A 28 35.26 37.98 25.91
CA ASP A 28 34.11 37.09 25.72
C ASP A 28 33.63 37.17 24.25
N THR A 29 33.48 38.38 23.69
CA THR A 29 33.13 38.56 22.26
C THR A 29 34.19 38.00 21.30
N SER A 30 35.48 38.10 21.63
CA SER A 30 36.56 37.51 20.82
C SER A 30 36.50 35.97 20.82
N ASN A 31 36.12 35.36 21.94
CA ASN A 31 35.95 33.91 22.02
C ASN A 31 34.72 33.44 21.23
N ASP A 32 33.59 34.15 21.33
CA ASP A 32 32.37 33.86 20.57
C ASP A 32 32.61 33.93 19.05
N LEU A 33 33.36 34.95 18.59
CA LEU A 33 33.75 35.07 17.17
C LEU A 33 34.65 33.91 16.72
N THR A 34 35.53 33.42 17.59
CA THR A 34 36.41 32.29 17.28
C THR A 34 35.61 30.99 17.16
N HIS A 35 34.66 30.76 18.08
CA HIS A 35 33.75 29.63 18.02
C HIS A 35 32.89 29.64 16.75
N LEU A 36 32.36 30.80 16.37
CA LEU A 36 31.56 30.96 15.15
C LEU A 36 32.39 30.68 13.89
N MET A 37 33.67 31.08 13.86
CA MET A 37 34.59 30.75 12.76
C MET A 37 34.85 29.24 12.68
N ASP A 38 35.05 28.57 13.81
CA ASP A 38 35.27 27.11 13.86
C ASP A 38 34.03 26.34 13.38
N GLU A 39 32.83 26.75 13.80
CA GLU A 39 31.56 26.17 13.31
C GLU A 39 31.36 26.40 11.81
N THR A 40 31.68 27.60 11.32
CA THR A 40 31.58 27.94 9.89
C THR A 40 32.58 27.12 9.07
N TYR A 41 33.78 26.90 9.60
CA TYR A 41 34.80 26.07 8.96
C TYR A 41 34.38 24.60 8.90
N ALA A 42 33.85 24.05 9.99
CA ALA A 42 33.32 22.68 10.05
C ALA A 42 32.19 22.46 9.02
N MET A 43 31.24 23.39 8.95
CA MET A 43 30.14 23.35 7.97
C MET A 43 30.65 23.42 6.52
N THR A 44 31.69 24.23 6.27
CA THR A 44 32.32 24.32 4.93
C THR A 44 32.99 23.00 4.55
N CYS A 45 33.62 22.31 5.50
CA CYS A 45 34.21 20.99 5.27
C CYS A 45 33.15 19.91 4.95
N GLU A 46 32.01 19.91 5.64
CA GLU A 46 30.90 18.98 5.36
C GLU A 46 30.30 19.21 3.97
N ILE A 47 30.12 20.48 3.56
CA ILE A 47 29.66 20.83 2.21
C ILE A 47 30.64 20.33 1.15
N LEU A 48 31.95 20.46 1.38
CA LEU A 48 32.99 19.96 0.47
C LEU A 48 32.95 18.43 0.32
N GLU A 49 32.72 17.69 1.40
CA GLU A 49 32.57 16.22 1.35
C GLU A 49 31.29 15.80 0.60
N LEU A 50 30.17 16.51 0.82
CA LEU A 50 28.94 16.29 0.05
C LEU A 50 29.14 16.55 -1.45
N MET A 51 29.86 17.62 -1.81
CA MET A 51 30.18 17.94 -3.21
C MET A 51 31.06 16.87 -3.86
N LYS A 52 32.01 16.28 -3.12
CA LYS A 52 32.81 15.14 -3.61
C LYS A 52 31.95 13.90 -3.83
N ALA A 53 31.06 13.57 -2.89
CA ALA A 53 30.13 12.44 -3.01
C ALA A 53 29.20 12.60 -4.23
N MET A 54 28.68 13.81 -4.47
CA MET A 54 27.88 14.12 -5.66
C MET A 54 28.68 13.97 -6.96
N SER A 55 29.97 14.32 -6.96
CA SER A 55 30.84 14.12 -8.12
C SER A 55 31.07 12.64 -8.42
N THR A 56 31.25 11.82 -7.38
CA THR A 56 31.38 10.36 -7.53
C THR A 56 30.11 9.73 -8.08
N MET A 57 28.94 10.04 -7.50
CA MET A 57 27.65 9.56 -8.03
C MET A 57 27.44 9.94 -9.50
N LYS A 58 27.84 11.15 -9.90
CA LYS A 58 27.75 11.59 -11.29
C LYS A 58 28.61 10.74 -12.24
N LYS A 59 29.78 10.28 -11.79
CA LYS A 59 30.65 9.37 -12.57
C LYS A 59 30.05 7.96 -12.66
N ASP A 60 29.53 7.44 -11.56
CA ASP A 60 28.89 6.12 -11.53
C ASP A 60 27.65 6.09 -12.44
N MET A 61 26.87 7.18 -12.44
CA MET A 61 25.71 7.33 -13.31
C MET A 61 26.11 7.41 -14.80
N ALA A 62 27.27 8.00 -15.12
CA ALA A 62 27.80 7.99 -16.49
C ALA A 62 28.23 6.59 -16.93
N HIS A 63 28.91 5.83 -16.06
CA HIS A 63 29.29 4.44 -16.34
C HIS A 63 28.07 3.54 -16.58
N MET A 64 27.02 3.70 -15.77
CA MET A 64 25.77 2.97 -15.92
C MET A 64 25.08 3.30 -17.26
N MET A 65 25.16 4.55 -17.71
CA MET A 65 24.62 4.95 -19.01
C MET A 65 25.39 4.33 -20.18
N ASP A 66 26.72 4.17 -20.06
CA ASP A 66 27.55 3.48 -21.06
C ASP A 66 27.23 1.97 -21.09
N GLU A 67 27.07 1.32 -19.94
CA GLU A 67 26.64 -0.10 -19.87
C GLU A 67 25.26 -0.33 -20.50
N ILE A 68 24.32 0.61 -20.28
CA ILE A 68 23.00 0.57 -20.91
C ILE A 68 23.11 0.75 -22.44
N ALA A 69 24.02 1.60 -22.92
CA ALA A 69 24.27 1.77 -24.35
C ALA A 69 24.84 0.49 -24.98
N ASP A 70 25.79 -0.19 -24.31
CA ASP A 70 26.36 -1.45 -24.75
C ASP A 70 25.31 -2.58 -24.77
N LEU A 71 24.46 -2.67 -23.74
CA LEU A 71 23.33 -3.59 -23.70
C LEU A 71 22.34 -3.35 -24.85
N ASN A 72 22.05 -2.08 -25.15
CA ASN A 72 21.17 -1.73 -26.27
C ASN A 72 21.79 -2.10 -27.62
N MET A 73 23.12 -1.93 -27.79
CA MET A 73 23.84 -2.40 -28.98
C MET A 73 23.79 -3.93 -29.11
N HIS A 74 23.98 -4.65 -28.00
CA HIS A 74 23.90 -6.11 -27.98
C HIS A 74 22.48 -6.61 -28.33
N MET A 75 21.45 -5.94 -27.80
CA MET A 75 20.06 -6.23 -28.12
C MET A 75 19.73 -5.93 -29.60
N ALA A 76 20.28 -4.87 -30.18
CA ALA A 76 20.14 -4.56 -31.60
C ALA A 76 20.81 -5.62 -32.47
N HIS A 77 22.01 -6.09 -32.10
CA HIS A 77 22.70 -7.19 -32.77
C HIS A 77 21.88 -8.49 -32.73
N LEU A 78 21.39 -8.90 -31.55
CA LEU A 78 20.56 -10.09 -31.39
C LEU A 78 19.24 -9.98 -32.17
N THR A 79 18.67 -8.78 -32.26
CA THR A 79 17.46 -8.53 -33.07
C THR A 79 17.75 -8.65 -34.57
N SER A 80 18.91 -8.17 -35.03
CA SER A 80 19.37 -8.31 -36.41
C SER A 80 19.70 -9.76 -36.76
N GLU A 81 20.38 -10.49 -35.89
CA GLU A 81 20.64 -11.93 -36.06
C GLU A 81 19.35 -12.74 -36.09
N ARG A 82 18.39 -12.43 -35.21
CA ARG A 82 17.07 -13.06 -35.22
C ARG A 82 16.32 -12.80 -36.53
N ALA A 83 16.41 -11.58 -37.09
CA ALA A 83 15.82 -11.25 -38.38
C ALA A 83 16.50 -12.02 -39.53
N ALA A 84 17.83 -12.10 -39.53
CA ALA A 84 18.60 -12.85 -40.53
C ALA A 84 18.36 -14.38 -40.47
N ILE A 85 18.16 -14.93 -39.27
CA ILE A 85 17.75 -16.33 -39.06
C ILE A 85 16.30 -16.53 -39.56
N SER A 86 15.40 -15.59 -39.28
CA SER A 86 14.02 -15.64 -39.74
C SER A 86 13.87 -15.58 -41.26
N GLU A 87 14.80 -14.94 -41.99
CA GLU A 87 14.80 -14.91 -43.46
C GLU A 87 15.40 -16.17 -44.10
N ARG A 88 16.30 -16.88 -43.38
CA ARG A 88 16.95 -18.11 -43.88
C ARG A 88 16.14 -19.39 -43.64
N VAL A 89 15.19 -19.36 -42.71
CA VAL A 89 14.35 -20.52 -42.37
C VAL A 89 13.08 -20.49 -43.23
N LYS A 90 13.03 -21.31 -44.30
CA LYS A 90 11.89 -21.37 -45.22
C LYS A 90 10.75 -22.27 -44.72
N SER A 91 10.98 -23.10 -43.70
CA SER A 91 9.93 -23.79 -42.95
C SER A 91 10.40 -24.21 -41.54
N PRO A 92 9.48 -24.44 -40.58
CA PRO A 92 9.81 -24.91 -39.21
C PRO A 92 10.59 -26.24 -39.16
N GLU A 93 10.48 -27.06 -40.20
CA GLU A 93 11.09 -28.40 -40.27
C GLU A 93 12.59 -28.34 -40.59
N GLU A 94 13.03 -27.33 -41.35
CA GLU A 94 14.46 -27.09 -41.64
C GLU A 94 15.21 -26.61 -40.39
N PHE A 95 14.58 -25.76 -39.57
CA PHE A 95 15.15 -25.23 -38.33
C PHE A 95 15.49 -26.34 -37.32
N GLN A 96 14.61 -27.34 -37.19
CA GLN A 96 14.81 -28.45 -36.28
C GLN A 96 16.01 -29.32 -36.70
N LYS A 97 16.23 -29.48 -38.01
CA LYS A 97 17.34 -30.26 -38.56
C LYS A 97 18.70 -29.57 -38.38
N THR A 98 18.80 -28.27 -38.65
CA THR A 98 20.07 -27.53 -38.56
C THR A 98 20.57 -27.35 -37.11
N VAL A 99 19.64 -27.26 -36.14
CA VAL A 99 19.97 -27.11 -34.71
C VAL A 99 20.41 -28.45 -34.09
N LEU A 100 19.80 -29.56 -34.51
CA LEU A 100 20.14 -30.91 -34.03
C LEU A 100 21.49 -31.43 -34.56
N GLU A 101 21.92 -31.02 -35.75
CA GLU A 101 23.18 -31.50 -36.36
C GLU A 101 24.43 -30.77 -35.81
N ASN A 102 24.29 -29.59 -35.17
CA ASN A 102 25.45 -28.73 -34.81
C ASN A 102 25.70 -28.51 -33.32
N SER A 103 24.97 -29.13 -32.39
CA SER A 103 25.14 -28.85 -30.96
C SER A 103 25.38 -30.11 -30.11
N ASN A 104 26.61 -30.23 -29.60
CA ASN A 104 27.00 -31.14 -28.50
C ASN A 104 26.43 -30.67 -27.14
N LEU A 105 25.15 -30.26 -27.09
CA LEU A 105 24.49 -29.84 -25.85
C LEU A 105 23.51 -30.94 -25.38
N PRO A 106 23.40 -31.19 -24.06
CA PRO A 106 22.52 -32.22 -23.53
C PRO A 106 21.07 -31.94 -23.93
N LYS A 107 20.38 -32.98 -24.40
CA LYS A 107 18.96 -32.93 -24.78
C LYS A 107 18.12 -32.43 -23.61
N LEU A 108 17.76 -31.15 -23.62
CA LEU A 108 16.52 -30.70 -23.00
C LEU A 108 15.40 -30.99 -23.99
N ASP A 109 14.35 -31.62 -23.50
CA ASP A 109 13.14 -31.94 -24.25
C ASP A 109 12.35 -30.64 -24.50
N ILE A 110 12.71 -29.92 -25.55
CA ILE A 110 12.02 -28.70 -25.99
C ILE A 110 10.88 -29.12 -26.92
N CYS A 111 9.85 -29.72 -26.33
CA CYS A 111 8.59 -29.99 -27.02
C CYS A 111 7.41 -29.72 -26.08
N ALA A 112 7.27 -28.46 -25.64
CA ALA A 112 6.06 -27.94 -24.98
C ALA A 112 5.98 -26.40 -24.87
N CYS A 113 6.73 -25.63 -25.67
CA CYS A 113 6.69 -24.15 -25.61
C CYS A 113 6.04 -23.54 -26.85
N GLN A 114 4.81 -23.95 -27.16
CA GLN A 114 3.90 -23.15 -27.99
C GLN A 114 2.50 -23.03 -27.39
N ASP A 115 2.27 -23.57 -26.19
CA ASP A 115 0.98 -23.42 -25.54
C ASP A 115 0.94 -22.18 -24.65
N VAL A 116 -0.03 -21.33 -24.99
CA VAL A 116 -0.51 -20.21 -24.19
C VAL A 116 -0.66 -20.68 -22.75
N TYR A 117 0.19 -20.19 -21.84
CA TYR A 117 -0.05 -20.31 -20.40
C TYR A 117 -1.24 -19.41 -20.03
N ARG A 118 -2.46 -19.86 -20.36
CA ARG A 118 -3.66 -19.45 -19.64
C ARG A 118 -3.59 -20.14 -18.29
N THR A 119 -3.21 -19.41 -17.25
CA THR A 119 -3.76 -19.76 -15.93
C THR A 119 -5.23 -19.34 -15.95
N GLU A 120 -6.09 -20.06 -15.24
CA GLU A 120 -7.52 -19.73 -15.09
C GLU A 120 -7.78 -18.31 -14.55
N ALA A 121 -6.73 -17.55 -14.20
CA ALA A 121 -6.75 -16.19 -13.65
C ALA A 121 -6.19 -15.08 -14.57
N GLY A 122 -5.96 -15.32 -15.86
CA GLY A 122 -5.87 -14.22 -16.85
C GLY A 122 -4.55 -13.44 -16.93
N ILE A 123 -3.41 -14.02 -16.57
CA ILE A 123 -2.12 -13.43 -16.94
C ILE A 123 -1.77 -13.87 -18.36
N ILE A 124 -1.82 -12.94 -19.31
CA ILE A 124 -1.53 -13.20 -20.73
C ILE A 124 -0.11 -12.75 -21.04
N PHE A 125 0.86 -13.67 -20.96
CA PHE A 125 2.15 -13.49 -21.62
C PHE A 125 2.03 -13.97 -23.07
N ARG A 126 1.78 -13.06 -24.02
CA ARG A 126 1.80 -13.41 -25.45
C ARG A 126 3.12 -12.99 -26.08
N THR A 127 3.83 -13.97 -26.64
CA THR A 127 4.83 -13.78 -27.68
C THR A 127 4.30 -14.43 -28.96
N GLY A 128 3.53 -13.68 -29.77
CA GLY A 128 2.89 -14.20 -30.98
C GLY A 128 3.00 -13.23 -32.16
N PRO A 129 2.91 -13.72 -33.42
CA PRO A 129 3.15 -12.92 -34.63
C PRO A 129 2.07 -11.85 -34.90
N MET A 130 2.45 -10.81 -35.65
CA MET A 130 1.76 -9.53 -35.90
C MET A 130 0.32 -9.59 -36.49
N SER A 131 -0.23 -10.77 -36.77
CA SER A 131 -1.56 -10.93 -37.40
C SER A 131 -2.71 -11.23 -36.42
N THR A 132 -2.45 -11.28 -35.11
CA THR A 132 -3.49 -11.43 -34.07
C THR A 132 -3.86 -10.07 -33.47
N PRO A 133 -5.12 -9.85 -33.03
CA PRO A 133 -5.48 -8.67 -32.25
C PRO A 133 -4.50 -8.50 -31.09
N THR A 134 -3.97 -7.29 -30.92
CA THR A 134 -3.06 -7.00 -29.82
C THR A 134 -3.82 -7.06 -28.50
N LEU A 135 -3.13 -7.39 -27.41
CA LEU A 135 -3.77 -7.49 -26.09
C LEU A 135 -4.50 -6.20 -25.70
N ILE A 136 -3.96 -5.02 -26.04
CA ILE A 136 -4.59 -3.72 -25.74
C ILE A 136 -5.94 -3.54 -26.45
N THR A 137 -6.11 -4.04 -27.68
CA THR A 137 -7.38 -3.93 -28.41
C THR A 137 -8.38 -5.00 -27.96
N GLU A 138 -7.89 -6.20 -27.62
CA GLU A 138 -8.71 -7.25 -26.98
C GLU A 138 -9.31 -6.76 -25.65
N LEU A 139 -8.49 -6.15 -24.79
CA LEU A 139 -8.93 -5.56 -23.51
C LEU A 139 -9.93 -4.42 -23.72
N ALA A 140 -9.65 -3.47 -24.62
CA ALA A 140 -10.57 -2.38 -24.90
C ALA A 140 -11.95 -2.88 -25.37
N ALA A 141 -11.98 -3.90 -26.23
CA ALA A 141 -13.23 -4.50 -26.70
C ALA A 141 -13.95 -5.27 -25.59
N ALA A 142 -13.23 -5.95 -24.70
CA ALA A 142 -13.80 -6.65 -23.55
C ALA A 142 -14.39 -5.67 -22.52
N ILE A 143 -13.69 -4.56 -22.22
CA ILE A 143 -14.18 -3.48 -21.35
C ILE A 143 -15.50 -2.94 -21.89
N ALA A 144 -15.59 -2.63 -23.19
CA ALA A 144 -16.81 -2.11 -23.79
C ALA A 144 -17.99 -3.09 -23.66
N ARG A 145 -17.78 -4.37 -24.00
CA ARG A 145 -18.83 -5.41 -23.90
C ARG A 145 -19.29 -5.61 -22.45
N ASN A 146 -18.36 -5.80 -21.51
CA ASN A 146 -18.71 -6.10 -20.12
C ASN A 146 -19.32 -4.88 -19.41
N THR A 147 -18.87 -3.66 -19.74
CA THR A 147 -19.48 -2.44 -19.21
C THR A 147 -20.93 -2.30 -19.67
N GLN A 148 -21.23 -2.69 -20.92
CA GLN A 148 -22.59 -2.67 -21.44
C GLN A 148 -23.51 -3.61 -20.65
N ILE A 149 -23.07 -4.84 -20.35
CA ILE A 149 -23.82 -5.82 -19.53
C ILE A 149 -24.16 -5.21 -18.16
N VAL A 150 -23.18 -4.63 -17.47
CA VAL A 150 -23.38 -4.04 -16.14
C VAL A 150 -24.32 -2.84 -16.19
N ASN A 151 -24.14 -1.96 -17.18
CA ASN A 151 -24.97 -0.78 -17.36
C ASN A 151 -26.42 -1.12 -17.72
N ASP A 152 -26.64 -2.13 -18.57
CA ASP A 152 -27.98 -2.58 -18.93
C ASP A 152 -28.70 -3.19 -17.72
N TYR A 153 -27.98 -3.93 -16.88
CA TYR A 153 -28.52 -4.41 -15.61
C TYR A 153 -28.92 -3.25 -14.68
N PHE A 154 -28.07 -2.22 -14.52
CA PHE A 154 -28.41 -1.07 -13.69
C PHE A 154 -29.65 -0.34 -14.21
N LYS A 155 -29.74 -0.12 -15.52
CA LYS A 155 -30.92 0.50 -16.14
C LYS A 155 -32.18 -0.33 -15.96
N ALA A 156 -32.11 -1.64 -16.23
CA ALA A 156 -33.25 -2.54 -16.12
C ALA A 156 -33.81 -2.63 -14.69
N ASN A 157 -32.95 -2.47 -13.68
CA ASN A 157 -33.31 -2.58 -12.27
C ASN A 157 -33.45 -1.23 -11.55
N ASN A 158 -33.38 -0.10 -12.28
CA ASN A 158 -33.41 1.25 -11.72
C ASN A 158 -32.36 1.49 -10.62
N ILE A 159 -31.18 0.88 -10.77
CA ILE A 159 -30.05 1.04 -9.86
C ILE A 159 -29.26 2.29 -10.30
N PRO A 160 -28.98 3.26 -9.40
CA PRO A 160 -28.16 4.41 -9.74
C PRO A 160 -26.79 4.00 -10.27
N THR A 161 -26.38 4.57 -11.40
CA THR A 161 -25.07 4.30 -11.99
C THR A 161 -23.96 4.95 -11.15
N PRO A 162 -22.75 4.35 -11.07
CA PRO A 162 -21.62 4.94 -10.38
C PRO A 162 -21.30 6.35 -10.90
N SER A 163 -20.95 7.26 -10.00
CA SER A 163 -20.60 8.65 -10.32
C SER A 163 -19.61 9.20 -9.30
N PHE A 164 -18.76 10.14 -9.73
CA PHE A 164 -17.87 10.89 -8.82
C PHE A 164 -18.60 12.05 -8.13
N ASP A 165 -19.78 12.43 -8.59
CA ASP A 165 -20.56 13.49 -7.96
C ASP A 165 -20.92 13.14 -6.51
N VAL A 166 -21.15 14.15 -5.67
CA VAL A 166 -21.47 13.97 -4.26
C VAL A 166 -22.69 13.06 -4.04
N ASP A 167 -23.67 13.09 -4.94
CA ASP A 167 -24.87 12.24 -4.88
C ASP A 167 -24.68 10.84 -5.49
N GLY A 168 -23.49 10.54 -6.01
CA GLY A 168 -23.14 9.21 -6.52
C GLY A 168 -23.29 8.11 -5.46
N PRO A 169 -23.67 6.88 -5.84
CA PRO A 169 -23.84 5.79 -4.89
C PRO A 169 -22.54 5.48 -4.14
N ALA A 170 -22.63 5.29 -2.82
CA ALA A 170 -21.47 5.02 -1.96
C ALA A 170 -20.84 3.64 -2.21
N THR A 171 -21.63 2.70 -2.74
CA THR A 171 -21.21 1.32 -3.02
C THR A 171 -21.84 0.86 -4.31
N VAL A 172 -21.06 0.15 -5.12
CA VAL A 172 -21.56 -0.59 -6.29
C VAL A 172 -21.76 -2.04 -5.85
N THR A 173 -23.02 -2.47 -5.74
CA THR A 173 -23.35 -3.81 -5.25
C THR A 173 -24.14 -4.55 -6.32
N ILE A 174 -23.59 -5.68 -6.76
CA ILE A 174 -24.28 -6.63 -7.63
C ILE A 174 -24.71 -7.81 -6.77
N PRO A 175 -26.01 -8.18 -6.76
CA PRO A 175 -26.48 -9.29 -5.96
C PRO A 175 -25.74 -10.60 -6.30
N PRO A 176 -25.39 -11.45 -5.31
CA PRO A 176 -24.62 -12.68 -5.57
C PRO A 176 -25.29 -13.69 -6.51
N HIS A 177 -26.61 -13.63 -6.67
CA HIS A 177 -27.34 -14.50 -7.59
C HIS A 177 -27.21 -14.06 -9.06
N GLU A 178 -26.84 -12.80 -9.32
CA GLU A 178 -26.64 -12.24 -10.66
C GLU A 178 -25.24 -12.58 -11.20
N LYS A 179 -25.01 -13.88 -11.44
CA LYS A 179 -23.68 -14.41 -11.75
C LYS A 179 -23.04 -13.77 -12.98
N GLU A 180 -23.81 -13.55 -14.05
CA GLU A 180 -23.30 -12.96 -15.29
C GLU A 180 -22.87 -11.50 -15.09
N VAL A 181 -23.71 -10.71 -14.43
CA VAL A 181 -23.43 -9.29 -14.15
C VAL A 181 -22.25 -9.16 -13.19
N ALA A 182 -22.18 -10.02 -12.18
CA ALA A 182 -21.08 -10.05 -11.23
C ALA A 182 -19.75 -10.39 -11.91
N ALA A 183 -19.76 -11.37 -12.82
CA ALA A 183 -18.59 -11.73 -13.62
C ALA A 183 -18.17 -10.59 -14.56
N ALA A 184 -19.13 -9.98 -15.27
CA ALA A 184 -18.86 -8.84 -16.14
C ALA A 184 -18.24 -7.66 -15.37
N HIS A 185 -18.79 -7.32 -14.22
CA HIS A 185 -18.26 -6.24 -13.36
C HIS A 185 -16.84 -6.54 -12.86
N ALA A 186 -16.58 -7.76 -12.40
CA ALA A 186 -15.23 -8.17 -11.99
C ALA A 186 -14.24 -8.08 -13.17
N GLN A 187 -14.68 -8.46 -14.38
CA GLN A 187 -13.85 -8.41 -15.59
C GLN A 187 -13.56 -6.97 -16.02
N VAL A 188 -14.52 -6.04 -15.95
CA VAL A 188 -14.28 -4.61 -16.23
C VAL A 188 -13.19 -4.05 -15.31
N ILE A 189 -13.23 -4.36 -14.02
CA ILE A 189 -12.21 -3.91 -13.06
C ILE A 189 -10.83 -4.49 -13.41
N ALA A 190 -10.75 -5.78 -13.73
CA ALA A 190 -9.49 -6.43 -14.09
C ALA A 190 -8.92 -5.87 -15.40
N ASP A 191 -9.75 -5.73 -16.44
CA ASP A 191 -9.33 -5.31 -17.77
C ASP A 191 -8.92 -3.84 -17.80
N THR A 192 -9.64 -2.96 -17.08
CA THR A 192 -9.28 -1.55 -16.96
C THR A 192 -7.92 -1.38 -16.27
N GLN A 193 -7.67 -2.13 -15.20
CA GLN A 193 -6.37 -2.12 -14.52
C GLN A 193 -5.25 -2.65 -15.41
N ALA A 194 -5.50 -3.73 -16.16
CA ALA A 194 -4.53 -4.31 -17.08
C ALA A 194 -4.21 -3.35 -18.23
N LEU A 195 -5.24 -2.78 -18.87
CA LEU A 195 -5.07 -1.81 -19.96
C LEU A 195 -4.33 -0.57 -19.46
N HIS A 196 -4.71 -0.01 -18.30
CA HIS A 196 -4.03 1.14 -17.70
C HIS A 196 -2.54 0.88 -17.48
N ASN A 197 -2.20 -0.29 -16.93
CA ASN A 197 -0.81 -0.69 -16.70
C ASN A 197 -0.02 -0.88 -18.01
N LEU A 198 -0.64 -1.48 -19.02
CA LEU A 198 -0.02 -1.64 -20.35
C LEU A 198 0.21 -0.29 -21.02
N MET A 199 -0.73 0.65 -20.89
CA MET A 199 -0.61 2.00 -21.45
C MET A 199 0.46 2.84 -20.75
N LYS A 200 0.65 2.65 -19.44
CA LYS A 200 1.76 3.26 -18.68
C LYS A 200 3.12 2.71 -19.10
N GLY A 201 3.18 1.39 -19.36
CA GLY A 201 4.43 0.69 -19.59
C GLY A 201 5.25 0.49 -18.30
N PRO A 202 6.28 -0.37 -18.35
CA PRO A 202 6.99 -0.83 -17.15
C PRO A 202 7.72 0.27 -16.37
N THR A 203 8.31 1.25 -17.06
CA THR A 203 9.04 2.35 -16.41
C THR A 203 8.11 3.17 -15.52
N GLU A 204 6.98 3.63 -16.07
CA GLU A 204 6.01 4.43 -15.34
C GLU A 204 5.31 3.62 -14.23
N MET A 205 5.15 2.31 -14.41
CA MET A 205 4.65 1.44 -13.34
C MET A 205 5.59 1.42 -12.12
N VAL A 206 6.90 1.25 -12.34
CA VAL A 206 7.90 1.25 -11.26
C VAL A 206 8.02 2.63 -10.62
N MET A 207 8.06 3.70 -11.43
CA MET A 207 8.06 5.08 -10.92
C MET A 207 6.79 5.37 -10.11
N GLY A 208 5.63 4.88 -10.55
CA GLY A 208 4.38 4.99 -9.80
C GLY A 208 4.50 4.39 -8.40
N ILE A 209 5.04 3.18 -8.27
CA ILE A 209 5.23 2.51 -6.97
C ILE A 209 6.24 3.28 -6.10
N ALA A 210 7.35 3.72 -6.67
CA ALA A 210 8.46 4.30 -5.92
C ALA A 210 8.24 5.76 -5.51
N ALA A 211 7.60 6.56 -6.36
CA ALA A 211 7.59 8.01 -6.23
C ALA A 211 6.20 8.63 -6.11
N ILE A 212 5.14 7.96 -6.61
CA ILE A 212 3.80 8.57 -6.73
C ILE A 212 2.83 7.97 -5.71
N ASN A 213 2.58 6.67 -5.78
CA ASN A 213 1.54 5.98 -4.98
C ASN A 213 1.71 6.17 -3.44
N PRO A 214 2.93 6.22 -2.86
CA PRO A 214 3.08 6.49 -1.43
C PRO A 214 2.50 7.85 -0.99
N ASN A 215 2.41 8.83 -1.90
CA ASN A 215 1.92 10.17 -1.60
C ASN A 215 0.38 10.20 -1.42
N ASP A 216 -0.34 9.20 -1.95
CA ASP A 216 -1.79 9.09 -1.74
C ASP A 216 -2.11 9.01 -0.25
N ILE A 217 -1.32 8.23 0.50
CA ILE A 217 -1.45 8.09 1.96
C ILE A 217 -1.23 9.43 2.67
N ILE A 218 -0.30 10.27 2.20
CA ILE A 218 -0.01 11.58 2.81
C ILE A 218 -1.25 12.48 2.71
N SER A 219 -1.84 12.58 1.51
CA SER A 219 -3.03 13.40 1.29
C SER A 219 -4.24 12.86 2.06
N LEU A 220 -4.45 11.54 2.07
CA LEU A 220 -5.52 10.90 2.83
C LEU A 220 -5.36 11.10 4.34
N GLN A 221 -4.14 10.96 4.86
CA GLN A 221 -3.82 11.21 6.27
C GLN A 221 -4.19 12.64 6.65
N ALA A 222 -3.84 13.63 5.82
CA ALA A 222 -4.23 15.02 6.05
C ALA A 222 -5.75 15.20 6.10
N MET A 223 -6.50 14.58 5.18
CA MET A 223 -7.96 14.69 5.14
C MET A 223 -8.62 14.16 6.42
N LEU A 224 -8.09 13.06 6.94
CA LEU A 224 -8.58 12.41 8.16
C LEU A 224 -8.15 13.17 9.42
N ARG A 225 -6.87 13.53 9.52
CA ARG A 225 -6.29 14.18 10.71
C ARG A 225 -6.85 15.58 10.93
N PHE A 226 -7.12 16.33 9.86
CA PHE A 226 -7.74 17.66 9.94
C PHE A 226 -9.27 17.64 9.83
N ASP A 227 -9.86 16.44 9.69
CA ASP A 227 -11.29 16.21 9.56
C ASP A 227 -11.97 17.06 8.48
N VAL A 228 -11.27 17.25 7.35
CA VAL A 228 -11.61 18.22 6.30
C VAL A 228 -13.04 18.01 5.80
N ALA A 229 -13.44 16.74 5.61
CA ALA A 229 -14.74 16.38 5.07
C ALA A 229 -15.92 16.77 5.99
N LYS A 230 -15.67 17.11 7.26
CA LYS A 230 -16.68 17.60 8.22
C LYS A 230 -16.67 19.13 8.39
N LYS A 231 -15.74 19.86 7.76
CA LYS A 231 -15.56 21.32 7.95
C LYS A 231 -16.56 22.19 7.19
N PHE A 232 -17.29 21.61 6.23
CA PHE A 232 -18.27 22.34 5.41
C PHE A 232 -19.42 21.43 4.96
N PRO A 233 -20.60 21.96 4.57
CA PRO A 233 -21.73 21.17 4.12
C PRO A 233 -21.49 20.45 2.77
N LEU A 234 -22.18 19.31 2.55
CA LEU A 234 -21.94 18.42 1.39
C LEU A 234 -22.15 19.09 0.03
N HIS A 235 -23.17 19.94 -0.10
CA HIS A 235 -23.55 20.58 -1.36
C HIS A 235 -23.08 22.04 -1.44
N GLU A 236 -22.18 22.44 -0.55
CA GLU A 236 -21.59 23.78 -0.56
C GLU A 236 -20.17 23.76 -1.12
N ARG A 237 -19.72 24.95 -1.50
CA ARG A 237 -18.38 25.22 -2.01
C ARG A 237 -17.72 26.23 -1.09
N VAL A 238 -16.47 25.96 -0.71
CA VAL A 238 -15.73 26.80 0.24
C VAL A 238 -14.31 27.05 -0.25
N SER A 239 -13.74 28.19 0.13
CA SER A 239 -12.38 28.53 -0.30
C SER A 239 -11.31 27.75 0.47
N PHE A 240 -10.12 27.63 -0.14
CA PHE A 240 -8.95 27.09 0.55
C PHE A 240 -8.58 27.89 1.80
N GLU A 241 -8.75 29.21 1.78
CA GLU A 241 -8.45 30.10 2.91
C GLU A 241 -9.36 29.78 4.10
N TYR A 242 -10.66 29.59 3.87
CA TYR A 242 -11.60 29.19 4.91
C TYR A 242 -11.24 27.81 5.48
N LEU A 243 -11.03 26.80 4.62
CA LEU A 243 -10.74 25.44 5.07
C LEU A 243 -9.42 25.35 5.83
N SER A 244 -8.35 25.94 5.29
CA SER A 244 -7.03 25.94 5.92
C SER A 244 -7.05 26.63 7.28
N ALA A 245 -7.73 27.78 7.40
CA ALA A 245 -7.94 28.47 8.68
C ALA A 245 -8.71 27.59 9.69
N SER A 246 -9.77 26.90 9.24
CA SER A 246 -10.56 25.99 10.10
C SER A 246 -9.80 24.73 10.55
N CYS A 247 -8.70 24.39 9.86
CA CYS A 247 -7.83 23.26 10.16
C CYS A 247 -6.54 23.68 10.89
N GLY A 248 -6.24 24.98 10.98
CA GLY A 248 -4.99 25.49 11.57
C GLY A 248 -3.75 25.15 10.74
N VAL A 249 -3.89 25.02 9.41
CA VAL A 249 -2.80 24.65 8.49
C VAL A 249 -2.48 25.83 7.58
N ASN A 250 -1.20 25.97 7.19
CA ASN A 250 -0.82 26.96 6.19
C ASN A 250 -1.58 26.73 4.87
N VAL A 251 -2.16 27.79 4.30
CA VAL A 251 -3.00 27.69 3.09
C VAL A 251 -2.28 27.10 1.88
N THR A 252 -0.98 27.37 1.72
CA THR A 252 -0.16 26.86 0.61
C THR A 252 0.01 25.35 0.71
N ASP A 253 0.37 24.85 1.90
CA ASP A 253 0.52 23.41 2.13
C ASP A 253 -0.82 22.69 2.08
N PHE A 254 -1.86 23.28 2.67
CA PHE A 254 -3.22 22.74 2.64
C PHE A 254 -3.72 22.58 1.20
N ARG A 255 -3.52 23.61 0.35
CA ARG A 255 -3.91 23.58 -1.06
C ARG A 255 -3.21 22.45 -1.82
N ARG A 256 -1.92 22.22 -1.57
CA ARG A 256 -1.16 21.10 -2.18
C ARG A 256 -1.72 19.74 -1.77
N LEU A 257 -2.03 19.56 -0.49
CA LEU A 257 -2.57 18.30 0.04
C LEU A 257 -3.97 18.01 -0.53
N ILE A 258 -4.84 19.01 -0.57
CA ILE A 258 -6.20 18.87 -1.09
C ILE A 258 -6.19 18.61 -2.60
N ARG A 259 -5.40 19.36 -3.38
CA ARG A 259 -5.29 19.13 -4.83
C ARG A 259 -4.69 17.76 -5.15
N HIS A 260 -3.79 17.26 -4.31
CA HIS A 260 -3.34 15.87 -4.41
C HIS A 260 -4.47 14.88 -4.09
N ALA A 261 -5.29 15.12 -3.05
CA ALA A 261 -6.44 14.27 -2.75
C ALA A 261 -7.46 14.21 -3.91
N MET A 262 -7.63 15.33 -4.64
CA MET A 262 -8.50 15.41 -5.82
C MET A 262 -8.07 14.50 -6.97
N THR A 263 -6.78 14.16 -7.10
CA THR A 263 -6.32 13.18 -8.12
C THR A 263 -6.80 11.76 -7.83
N ASN A 264 -7.16 11.49 -6.57
CA ASN A 264 -7.82 10.27 -6.10
C ASN A 264 -9.34 10.45 -6.00
N HIS A 265 -9.89 11.49 -6.63
CA HIS A 265 -11.31 11.87 -6.59
C HIS A 265 -11.86 12.16 -5.19
N ILE A 266 -11.00 12.50 -4.22
CA ILE A 266 -11.39 12.95 -2.89
C ILE A 266 -11.44 14.49 -2.93
N PHE A 267 -12.65 15.05 -2.97
CA PHE A 267 -12.95 16.45 -3.29
C PHE A 267 -12.75 16.81 -4.78
N ARG A 268 -13.21 18.00 -5.16
CA ARG A 268 -13.08 18.59 -6.50
C ARG A 268 -13.00 20.11 -6.44
N GLU A 269 -12.46 20.73 -7.47
CA GLU A 269 -12.30 22.19 -7.63
C GLU A 269 -12.90 22.59 -8.98
N ASP A 270 -14.23 22.74 -9.02
CA ASP A 270 -14.96 23.07 -10.26
C ASP A 270 -14.78 24.55 -10.65
N GLU A 271 -14.54 25.40 -9.66
CA GLU A 271 -14.22 26.82 -9.80
C GLU A 271 -12.90 27.09 -9.08
N ASP A 272 -12.02 27.90 -9.69
CA ASP A 272 -10.68 28.15 -9.14
C ASP A 272 -10.77 28.68 -7.71
N GLY A 273 -10.05 28.00 -6.82
CA GLY A 273 -10.00 28.31 -5.39
C GLY A 273 -11.16 27.78 -4.55
N LEU A 274 -12.18 27.14 -5.14
CA LEU A 274 -13.36 26.64 -4.42
C LEU A 274 -13.41 25.10 -4.38
N VAL A 275 -13.35 24.56 -3.17
CA VAL A 275 -13.39 23.13 -2.89
C VAL A 275 -14.84 22.67 -2.70
N ALA A 276 -15.21 21.59 -3.39
CA ALA A 276 -16.49 20.89 -3.27
C ALA A 276 -16.29 19.41 -2.93
N HIS A 277 -17.34 18.77 -2.42
CA HIS A 277 -17.35 17.33 -2.16
C HIS A 277 -17.52 16.49 -3.45
N THR A 278 -17.01 15.27 -3.40
CA THR A 278 -17.29 14.13 -4.29
C THR A 278 -17.93 13.00 -3.49
N ALA A 279 -18.45 11.96 -4.17
CA ALA A 279 -18.91 10.73 -3.51
C ALA A 279 -17.88 10.17 -2.53
N ALA A 280 -16.59 10.14 -2.90
CA ALA A 280 -15.52 9.62 -2.05
C ALA A 280 -15.34 10.44 -0.76
N SER A 281 -15.30 11.77 -0.86
CA SER A 281 -15.18 12.63 0.33
C SER A 281 -16.43 12.59 1.23
N ARG A 282 -17.64 12.42 0.66
CA ARG A 282 -18.87 12.20 1.43
C ARG A 282 -18.80 10.87 2.17
N VAL A 283 -18.34 9.82 1.51
CA VAL A 283 -18.16 8.51 2.15
C VAL A 283 -17.15 8.59 3.31
N LEU A 284 -16.04 9.31 3.16
CA LEU A 284 -15.07 9.54 4.25
C LEU A 284 -15.69 10.30 5.44
N ARG A 285 -16.66 11.19 5.18
CA ARG A 285 -17.40 11.95 6.19
C ARG A 285 -18.42 11.08 6.94
N GLU A 286 -19.23 10.32 6.21
CA GLU A 286 -20.43 9.66 6.72
C GLU A 286 -20.18 8.23 7.22
N ASN A 287 -19.29 7.48 6.55
CA ASN A 287 -19.01 6.10 6.88
C ASN A 287 -17.91 6.00 7.94
N ARG A 288 -18.32 6.00 9.22
CA ARG A 288 -17.40 5.90 10.37
C ARG A 288 -16.49 4.68 10.31
N LEU A 289 -16.98 3.52 9.84
CA LEU A 289 -16.18 2.29 9.77
C LEU A 289 -15.06 2.42 8.73
N LEU A 290 -15.37 2.95 7.55
CA LEU A 290 -14.35 3.21 6.52
C LEU A 290 -13.38 4.32 6.95
N ASN A 291 -13.86 5.37 7.61
CA ASN A 291 -13.01 6.41 8.18
C ASN A 291 -12.02 5.82 9.18
N ASN A 292 -12.47 4.93 10.07
CA ASN A 292 -11.60 4.21 11.00
C ASN A 292 -10.59 3.31 10.29
N ILE A 293 -11.00 2.57 9.25
CA ILE A 293 -10.09 1.76 8.43
C ILE A 293 -9.01 2.64 7.82
N ALA A 294 -9.39 3.72 7.15
CA ALA A 294 -8.45 4.64 6.54
C ALA A 294 -7.50 5.25 7.60
N GLY A 295 -8.06 5.61 8.76
CA GLY A 295 -7.30 6.17 9.87
C GLY A 295 -6.24 5.22 10.45
N ILE A 296 -6.54 3.92 10.59
CA ILE A 296 -5.50 2.96 11.03
C ILE A 296 -4.44 2.73 9.95
N MET A 297 -4.81 2.81 8.66
CA MET A 297 -3.84 2.68 7.58
C MET A 297 -2.88 3.86 7.56
N THR A 298 -3.38 5.08 7.77
CA THR A 298 -2.58 6.30 7.73
C THR A 298 -1.81 6.58 9.03
N GLU A 299 -2.34 6.22 10.19
CA GLU A 299 -1.74 6.57 11.49
C GLU A 299 -0.96 5.43 12.13
N GLU A 300 -1.39 4.18 11.93
CA GLU A 300 -0.79 3.02 12.59
C GLU A 300 0.09 2.22 11.61
N LEU A 301 -0.45 1.85 10.45
CA LEU A 301 0.26 1.04 9.46
C LEU A 301 1.37 1.83 8.78
N PHE A 302 1.11 3.07 8.34
CA PHE A 302 2.05 3.83 7.52
C PHE A 302 3.44 4.05 8.16
N PRO A 303 3.56 4.49 9.43
CA PRO A 303 4.86 4.54 10.11
C PRO A 303 5.51 3.16 10.25
N GLY A 304 4.71 2.13 10.54
CA GLY A 304 5.20 0.77 10.68
C GLY A 304 5.72 0.17 9.36
N ALA A 305 5.04 0.45 8.25
CA ALA A 305 5.36 -0.07 6.93
C ALA A 305 6.76 0.38 6.47
N ALA A 306 7.12 1.63 6.77
CA ALA A 306 8.46 2.17 6.50
C ALA A 306 9.56 1.43 7.29
N GLN A 307 9.21 0.77 8.40
CA GLN A 307 10.15 0.04 9.26
C GLN A 307 10.04 -1.48 9.13
N THR A 308 9.11 -2.02 8.34
CA THR A 308 8.90 -3.47 8.22
C THR A 308 10.15 -4.20 7.74
N ILE A 309 10.85 -3.67 6.74
CA ILE A 309 12.09 -4.29 6.24
C ILE A 309 13.22 -4.18 7.28
N ASN A 310 13.31 -3.05 8.01
CA ASN A 310 14.29 -2.89 9.09
C ASN A 310 14.02 -3.88 10.23
N ALA A 311 12.75 -4.15 10.54
CA ALA A 311 12.38 -5.18 11.50
C ALA A 311 12.82 -6.57 11.03
N LEU A 312 12.70 -6.87 9.72
CA LEU A 312 13.09 -8.18 9.17
C LEU A 312 14.61 -8.38 9.19
N VAL A 313 15.37 -7.31 8.98
CA VAL A 313 16.84 -7.35 9.09
C VAL A 313 17.26 -7.49 10.56
N LYS A 314 16.57 -6.80 11.46
CA LYS A 314 16.90 -6.78 12.90
C LYS A 314 16.54 -8.08 13.60
N TYR A 315 15.42 -8.69 13.23
CA TYR A 315 14.88 -9.90 13.84
C TYR A 315 14.80 -10.98 12.75
N ASP A 316 15.60 -12.05 12.86
CA ASP A 316 15.75 -13.14 11.88
C ASP A 316 14.44 -13.92 11.65
N GLY A 317 13.53 -13.31 10.87
CA GLY A 317 12.12 -13.66 10.87
C GLY A 317 11.44 -13.31 12.20
N PHE A 318 10.22 -12.80 12.13
CA PHE A 318 9.43 -12.52 13.33
C PHE A 318 8.07 -13.20 13.27
N HIS A 319 7.67 -13.75 14.42
CA HIS A 319 6.35 -14.31 14.70
C HIS A 319 5.79 -13.78 16.03
N VAL A 320 6.41 -12.73 16.58
CA VAL A 320 6.09 -12.17 17.89
C VAL A 320 5.61 -10.72 17.69
N PRO A 321 4.46 -10.34 18.26
CA PRO A 321 3.84 -9.03 18.01
C PRO A 321 4.70 -7.79 18.29
N ASN A 322 5.66 -7.88 19.21
CA ASN A 322 6.53 -6.77 19.61
C ASN A 322 7.85 -6.68 18.82
N GLN A 323 8.02 -7.53 17.81
CA GLN A 323 9.18 -7.53 16.91
C GLN A 323 8.72 -7.26 15.48
N SER A 324 7.86 -6.26 15.30
CA SER A 324 7.21 -5.95 14.01
C SER A 324 7.62 -4.58 13.48
N GLY A 325 7.28 -4.32 12.21
CA GLY A 325 7.39 -3.00 11.61
C GLY A 325 6.66 -1.93 12.44
N PHE A 326 5.48 -2.25 12.96
CA PHE A 326 4.73 -1.40 13.88
C PHE A 326 5.57 -1.01 15.12
N SER A 327 6.18 -1.98 15.79
CA SER A 327 6.92 -1.73 17.04
C SER A 327 8.08 -0.76 16.81
N LEU A 328 8.82 -0.95 15.70
CA LEU A 328 9.90 -0.04 15.30
C LEU A 328 9.38 1.34 14.85
N GLY A 329 8.34 1.37 14.00
CA GLY A 329 7.77 2.62 13.46
C GLY A 329 7.15 3.52 14.52
N HIS A 330 6.66 2.94 15.62
CA HIS A 330 6.08 3.66 16.75
C HIS A 330 7.04 3.83 17.93
N ASN A 331 8.32 3.45 17.76
CA ASN A 331 9.35 3.53 18.81
C ASN A 331 8.92 2.89 20.15
N THR A 332 8.33 1.70 20.08
CA THR A 332 7.81 0.95 21.24
C THR A 332 8.42 -0.46 21.31
N ASP A 333 8.50 -1.01 22.52
CA ASP A 333 8.89 -2.40 22.80
C ASP A 333 7.68 -3.35 22.93
N LYS A 334 6.47 -2.84 22.64
CA LYS A 334 5.19 -3.53 22.73
C LYS A 334 4.62 -3.86 21.35
N GLY A 335 3.82 -4.93 21.30
CA GLY A 335 2.98 -5.19 20.14
C GLY A 335 1.78 -4.25 20.08
N LEU A 336 1.15 -4.13 18.90
CA LEU A 336 0.04 -3.23 18.62
C LEU A 336 -1.02 -3.16 19.73
N TYR A 337 -1.60 -4.29 20.12
CA TYR A 337 -2.69 -4.30 21.11
C TYR A 337 -2.25 -3.83 22.50
N ASP A 338 -1.03 -4.16 22.92
CA ASP A 338 -0.51 -3.74 24.22
C ASP A 338 -0.15 -2.25 24.22
N GLU A 339 0.35 -1.75 23.08
CA GLU A 339 0.60 -0.32 22.89
C GLU A 339 -0.71 0.48 22.93
N LEU A 340 -1.72 0.06 22.15
CA LEU A 340 -3.01 0.75 22.04
C LEU A 340 -3.79 0.85 23.36
N ARG A 341 -3.60 -0.07 24.31
CA ARG A 341 -4.22 0.03 25.65
C ARG A 341 -3.89 1.33 26.39
N GLN A 342 -2.76 1.95 26.06
CA GLN A 342 -2.33 3.22 26.66
C GLN A 342 -2.97 4.44 25.98
N TYR A 343 -3.60 4.27 24.82
CA TYR A 343 -4.18 5.34 24.01
C TYR A 343 -5.62 5.02 23.62
N PRO A 344 -6.61 5.34 24.49
CA PRO A 344 -8.01 4.96 24.29
C PRO A 344 -8.60 5.35 22.93
N GLU A 345 -8.30 6.55 22.43
CA GLU A 345 -8.80 7.02 21.13
C GLU A 345 -8.25 6.21 19.94
N ARG A 346 -6.95 5.83 19.99
CA ARG A 346 -6.34 4.97 18.96
C ARG A 346 -6.92 3.56 19.04
N ALA A 347 -7.14 3.04 20.26
CA ALA A 347 -7.78 1.75 20.48
C ALA A 347 -9.23 1.73 19.96
N GLU A 348 -10.01 2.80 20.18
CA GLU A 348 -11.38 2.92 19.67
C GLU A 348 -11.40 2.94 18.14
N ARG A 349 -10.51 3.73 17.51
CA ARG A 349 -10.36 3.75 16.06
C ARG A 349 -10.02 2.36 15.52
N PHE A 350 -9.08 1.66 16.16
CA PHE A 350 -8.70 0.32 15.77
C PHE A 350 -9.85 -0.68 15.89
N ALA A 351 -10.57 -0.68 17.02
CA ALA A 351 -11.74 -1.53 17.23
C ALA A 351 -12.85 -1.24 16.21
N GLY A 352 -13.08 0.04 15.89
CA GLY A 352 -14.01 0.44 14.84
C GLY A 352 -13.58 -0.03 13.45
N ALA A 353 -12.28 0.00 13.14
CA ALA A 353 -11.75 -0.53 11.89
C ALA A 353 -11.94 -2.06 11.80
N MET A 354 -11.67 -2.80 12.89
CA MET A 354 -11.91 -4.25 12.96
C MET A 354 -13.38 -4.59 12.74
N SER A 355 -14.29 -3.78 13.30
CA SER A 355 -15.74 -3.91 13.06
C SER A 355 -16.07 -3.67 11.58
N GLY A 356 -15.41 -2.70 10.95
CA GLY A 356 -15.52 -2.42 9.52
C GLY A 356 -15.09 -3.58 8.63
N PHE A 357 -13.94 -4.21 8.93
CA PHE A 357 -13.48 -5.40 8.20
C PHE A 357 -14.44 -6.58 8.39
N ALA A 358 -14.88 -6.84 9.63
CA ALA A 358 -15.81 -7.92 9.92
C ALA A 358 -17.14 -7.76 9.18
N ALA A 359 -17.66 -6.52 9.07
CA ALA A 359 -18.90 -6.24 8.37
C ALA A 359 -18.84 -6.51 6.85
N ARG A 360 -17.65 -6.65 6.25
CA ARG A 360 -17.51 -7.01 4.83
C ARG A 360 -17.83 -8.47 4.55
N THR A 361 -17.85 -9.32 5.57
CA THR A 361 -18.14 -10.75 5.43
C THR A 361 -19.44 -11.06 6.17
N PRO A 362 -20.56 -11.29 5.46
CA PRO A 362 -21.84 -11.56 6.09
C PRO A 362 -21.86 -13.01 6.63
N ILE A 363 -21.36 -13.22 7.84
CA ILE A 363 -21.33 -14.55 8.49
C ILE A 363 -22.71 -14.96 9.01
N ASP A 364 -23.61 -14.00 9.25
CA ASP A 364 -24.93 -14.24 9.88
C ASP A 364 -25.79 -15.32 9.20
N PRO A 365 -25.87 -15.44 7.86
CA PRO A 365 -26.60 -16.52 7.20
C PRO A 365 -26.05 -17.92 7.56
N LEU A 366 -24.75 -18.05 7.76
CA LEU A 366 -24.11 -19.31 8.18
C LEU A 366 -24.28 -19.53 9.69
N ALA A 367 -24.12 -18.48 10.50
CA ALA A 367 -24.19 -18.56 11.96
C ALA A 367 -25.58 -18.93 12.50
N LYS A 368 -26.66 -18.68 11.75
CA LYS A 368 -28.04 -19.05 12.15
C LYS A 368 -28.26 -20.57 12.31
N GLY A 369 -27.43 -21.40 11.68
CA GLY A 369 -27.44 -22.86 11.86
C GLY A 369 -26.63 -23.36 13.07
N TYR A 370 -25.87 -22.48 13.74
CA TYR A 370 -24.93 -22.86 14.80
C TYR A 370 -25.55 -22.63 16.17
N ASN A 371 -25.69 -23.70 16.96
CA ASN A 371 -25.97 -23.57 18.38
C ASN A 371 -24.76 -22.89 19.05
N ARG A 372 -24.94 -21.63 19.48
CA ARG A 372 -23.90 -20.82 20.11
C ARG A 372 -23.41 -21.46 21.41
N ALA A 373 -22.38 -22.30 21.35
CA ALA A 373 -21.52 -22.57 22.49
C ALA A 373 -20.61 -21.34 22.70
N PRO A 374 -20.33 -20.93 23.95
CA PRO A 374 -19.52 -19.75 24.23
C PRO A 374 -18.11 -19.92 23.64
N ILE A 375 -17.64 -18.87 22.95
CA ILE A 375 -16.33 -18.77 22.32
C ILE A 375 -15.26 -19.11 23.36
N VAL A 376 -14.65 -20.30 23.23
CA VAL A 376 -13.60 -20.75 24.14
C VAL A 376 -12.32 -20.01 23.80
N LYS A 377 -11.97 -19.05 24.65
CA LYS A 377 -10.61 -18.51 24.75
C LYS A 377 -9.61 -19.67 24.87
N LYS A 378 -8.86 -19.92 23.81
CA LYS A 378 -7.47 -20.42 23.82
C LYS A 378 -7.17 -21.47 24.91
N LYS A 379 -7.89 -22.60 24.93
CA LYS A 379 -7.47 -23.78 25.70
C LYS A 379 -7.79 -25.07 24.93
N ARG A 380 -6.77 -25.92 24.87
CA ARG A 380 -6.73 -27.28 24.28
C ARG A 380 -7.75 -28.25 24.93
N ASP A 381 -8.39 -27.85 26.03
CA ASP A 381 -9.19 -28.71 26.89
C ASP A 381 -10.69 -28.75 26.55
N SER A 382 -11.22 -27.80 25.77
CA SER A 382 -12.67 -27.72 25.50
C SER A 382 -13.18 -28.67 24.40
N CYS A 383 -12.30 -29.32 23.63
CA CYS A 383 -12.69 -30.24 22.56
C CYS A 383 -13.33 -31.55 23.05
N ARG A 384 -13.25 -31.88 24.35
CA ARG A 384 -13.72 -33.17 24.89
C ARG A 384 -15.21 -33.27 25.18
N SER A 385 -16.00 -32.18 25.06
CA SER A 385 -17.39 -32.14 25.55
C SER A 385 -18.48 -31.90 24.49
N LEU A 386 -18.13 -31.83 23.20
CA LEU A 386 -19.09 -31.55 22.13
C LEU A 386 -19.68 -32.84 21.54
N LYS A 387 -20.99 -32.84 21.28
CA LYS A 387 -21.75 -33.99 20.75
C LYS A 387 -21.24 -34.41 19.35
N LYS A 388 -21.33 -35.71 19.01
CA LYS A 388 -21.30 -36.16 17.60
C LYS A 388 -22.37 -35.35 16.84
N ASP A 389 -22.01 -34.76 15.70
CA ASP A 389 -22.78 -33.83 14.86
C ASP A 389 -22.77 -32.33 15.26
N ALA A 390 -22.01 -31.93 16.28
CA ALA A 390 -21.81 -30.50 16.54
C ALA A 390 -20.74 -29.92 15.60
N HIS A 391 -21.10 -28.93 14.77
CA HIS A 391 -20.11 -28.05 14.16
C HIS A 391 -19.30 -27.38 15.27
N ILE A 392 -17.97 -27.43 15.15
CA ILE A 392 -17.09 -27.12 16.28
C ILE A 392 -16.71 -25.65 16.26
N LEU A 393 -16.37 -25.14 15.07
CA LEU A 393 -15.80 -23.81 14.94
C LEU A 393 -16.06 -23.22 13.55
N LEU A 394 -16.67 -22.04 13.51
CA LEU A 394 -16.60 -21.16 12.35
C LEU A 394 -15.43 -20.21 12.52
N VAL A 395 -14.52 -20.22 11.55
CA VAL A 395 -13.43 -19.26 11.47
C VAL A 395 -13.69 -18.35 10.26
N ASN A 396 -13.84 -17.05 10.50
CA ASN A 396 -13.76 -16.06 9.44
C ASN A 396 -12.33 -15.55 9.39
N ASP A 397 -11.56 -16.03 8.42
CA ASP A 397 -10.16 -15.65 8.23
C ASP A 397 -9.83 -15.53 6.75
N SER A 398 -8.74 -14.82 6.44
CA SER A 398 -8.23 -14.78 5.07
C SER A 398 -7.53 -16.10 4.72
N ILE A 399 -7.70 -16.51 3.46
CA ILE A 399 -7.00 -17.66 2.89
C ILE A 399 -6.11 -17.13 1.76
N LEU A 400 -4.82 -17.43 1.83
CA LEU A 400 -3.91 -17.24 0.70
C LEU A 400 -4.06 -18.43 -0.24
N TRP A 401 -4.73 -18.20 -1.37
CA TRP A 401 -4.82 -19.20 -2.41
C TRP A 401 -3.47 -19.41 -3.10
N LYS A 402 -3.41 -20.48 -3.90
CA LYS A 402 -2.25 -20.74 -4.75
C LYS A 402 -1.95 -19.49 -5.57
N PRO A 403 -0.66 -19.07 -5.70
CA PRO A 403 -0.32 -17.86 -6.42
C PRO A 403 -0.99 -17.81 -7.79
N TRP A 404 -1.62 -16.67 -8.08
CA TRP A 404 -2.26 -16.41 -9.38
C TRP A 404 -3.43 -17.35 -9.71
N SER A 405 -4.14 -17.84 -8.70
CA SER A 405 -5.42 -18.55 -8.87
C SER A 405 -6.65 -17.64 -8.74
N LEU A 406 -6.46 -16.39 -8.29
CA LEU A 406 -7.49 -15.37 -8.20
C LEU A 406 -7.27 -14.27 -9.24
N PRO A 407 -8.31 -13.50 -9.63
CA PRO A 407 -8.15 -12.35 -10.49
C PRO A 407 -7.05 -11.39 -9.95
N PRO A 408 -6.21 -10.78 -10.80
CA PRO A 408 -5.01 -10.07 -10.35
C PRO A 408 -5.26 -8.98 -9.30
N TYR A 409 -6.39 -8.27 -9.38
CA TYR A 409 -6.75 -7.24 -8.39
C TYR A 409 -7.10 -7.85 -7.01
N VAL A 410 -7.73 -9.03 -6.99
CA VAL A 410 -8.04 -9.78 -5.76
C VAL A 410 -6.76 -10.37 -5.17
N GLU A 411 -5.89 -10.95 -6.02
CA GLU A 411 -4.57 -11.45 -5.61
C GLU A 411 -3.76 -10.33 -4.94
N LYS A 412 -3.66 -9.16 -5.60
CA LYS A 412 -2.98 -7.98 -5.05
C LYS A 412 -3.56 -7.58 -3.69
N PHE A 413 -4.89 -7.48 -3.58
CA PHE A 413 -5.54 -7.14 -2.32
C PHE A 413 -5.19 -8.13 -1.19
N ARG A 414 -5.26 -9.44 -1.45
CA ARG A 414 -4.95 -10.48 -0.45
C ARG A 414 -3.49 -10.45 -0.02
N ARG A 415 -2.57 -10.35 -0.97
CA ARG A 415 -1.13 -10.25 -0.68
C ARG A 415 -0.79 -8.96 0.07
N SER A 416 -1.48 -7.85 -0.23
CA SER A 416 -1.34 -6.62 0.56
C SER A 416 -1.83 -6.78 2.00
N MET A 417 -2.92 -7.52 2.25
CA MET A 417 -3.36 -7.81 3.62
C MET A 417 -2.33 -8.64 4.40
N ASP A 418 -1.67 -9.60 3.75
CA ASP A 418 -0.58 -10.37 4.36
C ASP A 418 0.61 -9.47 4.76
N LEU A 419 1.01 -8.53 3.90
CA LEU A 419 2.03 -7.53 4.26
C LEU A 419 1.59 -6.62 5.40
N ASN A 420 0.28 -6.32 5.51
CA ASN A 420 -0.25 -5.57 6.65
C ASN A 420 -0.17 -6.40 7.94
N MET A 421 -0.45 -7.71 7.89
CA MET A 421 -0.31 -8.60 9.04
C MET A 421 1.14 -8.70 9.49
N MET A 422 2.08 -8.78 8.54
CA MET A 422 3.51 -8.73 8.81
C MET A 422 3.91 -7.41 9.49
N THR A 423 3.41 -6.29 8.97
CA THR A 423 3.73 -4.97 9.51
C THR A 423 3.16 -4.76 10.91
N PHE A 424 1.88 -5.04 11.13
CA PHE A 424 1.20 -4.81 12.40
C PHE A 424 1.67 -5.75 13.51
N PHE A 425 1.73 -7.04 13.21
CA PHE A 425 1.79 -8.09 14.23
C PHE A 425 3.00 -8.99 14.09
N GLY A 426 3.80 -8.79 13.05
CA GLY A 426 4.81 -9.76 12.71
C GLY A 426 4.23 -11.14 12.37
N SER A 427 3.00 -11.19 11.88
CA SER A 427 2.32 -12.43 11.53
C SER A 427 2.18 -12.58 10.02
N ARG A 428 1.56 -13.68 9.58
CA ARG A 428 1.25 -13.95 8.18
C ARG A 428 -0.14 -14.56 8.06
N GLU A 429 -0.75 -14.33 6.92
CA GLU A 429 -1.90 -15.07 6.44
C GLU A 429 -1.46 -16.49 6.04
N ARG A 430 -2.40 -17.44 6.04
CA ARG A 430 -2.09 -18.86 5.79
C ARG A 430 -2.68 -19.34 4.47
N ALA A 431 -1.95 -20.25 3.84
CA ALA A 431 -2.45 -20.98 2.69
C ALA A 431 -3.49 -22.04 3.10
N LEU A 432 -4.28 -22.50 2.13
CA LEU A 432 -5.35 -23.48 2.38
C LEU A 432 -4.81 -24.82 2.93
N ASP A 433 -3.70 -25.30 2.39
CA ASP A 433 -3.03 -26.52 2.83
C ASP A 433 -2.43 -26.37 4.24
N GLU A 434 -1.93 -25.18 4.59
CA GLU A 434 -1.51 -24.87 5.96
C GLU A 434 -2.69 -24.90 6.94
N TRP A 435 -3.84 -24.36 6.55
CA TRP A 435 -5.07 -24.46 7.34
C TRP A 435 -5.51 -25.91 7.53
N GLU A 436 -5.55 -26.70 6.45
CA GLU A 436 -5.88 -28.13 6.53
C GLU A 436 -4.92 -28.88 7.48
N LYS A 437 -3.62 -28.57 7.42
CA LYS A 437 -2.63 -29.15 8.31
C LYS A 437 -2.90 -28.78 9.76
N ILE A 438 -3.18 -27.52 10.07
CA ILE A 438 -3.51 -27.05 11.43
C ILE A 438 -4.75 -27.77 11.97
N VAL A 439 -5.79 -27.90 11.15
CA VAL A 439 -7.03 -28.59 11.55
C VAL A 439 -6.76 -30.07 11.86
N ARG A 440 -6.00 -30.77 11.01
CA ARG A 440 -5.63 -32.18 11.24
C ARG A 440 -4.71 -32.37 12.45
N GLU A 441 -3.77 -31.45 12.67
CA GLU A 441 -2.87 -31.47 13.84
C GLU A 441 -3.61 -31.19 15.15
N ALA A 442 -4.69 -30.40 15.10
CA ALA A 442 -5.53 -30.14 16.26
C ALA A 442 -6.28 -31.40 16.69
N ASP A 443 -6.90 -32.13 15.75
CA ASP A 443 -7.38 -33.50 15.93
C ASP A 443 -7.61 -34.17 14.55
N PRO A 444 -7.10 -35.39 14.31
CA PRO A 444 -7.16 -36.05 13.00
C PRO A 444 -8.58 -36.40 12.53
N ARG A 445 -9.59 -36.34 13.39
CA ARG A 445 -11.00 -36.56 13.01
C ARG A 445 -11.70 -35.28 12.56
N LEU A 446 -11.03 -34.13 12.59
CA LEU A 446 -11.55 -32.86 12.10
C LEU A 446 -11.43 -32.76 10.59
N GLU A 447 -12.49 -32.26 9.98
CA GLU A 447 -12.51 -31.82 8.59
C GLU A 447 -12.83 -30.33 8.51
N MET A 448 -12.47 -29.73 7.39
CA MET A 448 -12.66 -28.31 7.11
C MET A 448 -13.36 -28.15 5.76
N ARG A 449 -14.41 -27.34 5.74
CA ARG A 449 -15.07 -26.87 4.51
C ARG A 449 -14.91 -25.37 4.40
N VAL A 450 -14.62 -24.89 3.20
CA VAL A 450 -14.46 -23.45 2.92
C VAL A 450 -15.67 -22.94 2.17
N TYR A 451 -16.29 -21.88 2.69
CA TYR A 451 -17.33 -21.12 2.01
C TYR A 451 -16.75 -19.79 1.53
N GLU A 452 -16.92 -19.49 0.25
CA GLU A 452 -16.55 -18.20 -0.32
C GLU A 452 -17.70 -17.19 -0.14
N LEU A 453 -17.42 -16.12 0.60
CA LEU A 453 -18.33 -15.02 0.89
C LEU A 453 -17.72 -13.72 0.39
N ASN A 454 -17.65 -13.53 -0.93
CA ASN A 454 -16.95 -12.39 -1.56
C ASN A 454 -17.22 -11.05 -0.83
N PRO A 455 -16.20 -10.37 -0.27
CA PRO A 455 -14.75 -10.59 -0.42
C PRO A 455 -14.07 -11.33 0.76
N GLY A 456 -14.64 -12.39 1.33
CA GLY A 456 -14.13 -13.15 2.47
C GLY A 456 -14.32 -14.66 2.34
N TYR A 457 -13.77 -15.41 3.30
CA TYR A 457 -13.94 -16.86 3.38
C TYR A 457 -14.35 -17.25 4.79
N VAL A 458 -15.19 -18.27 4.89
CA VAL A 458 -15.55 -18.88 6.18
C VAL A 458 -15.14 -20.33 6.15
N LEU A 459 -14.31 -20.71 7.11
CA LEU A 459 -13.86 -22.07 7.35
C LEU A 459 -14.80 -22.68 8.38
N ASP A 460 -15.55 -23.69 7.97
CA ASP A 460 -16.40 -24.53 8.81
C ASP A 460 -15.63 -25.79 9.18
N ILE A 461 -15.26 -25.88 10.46
CA ILE A 461 -14.50 -27.00 11.01
C ILE A 461 -15.46 -27.88 11.80
N TYR A 462 -15.54 -29.15 11.41
CA TYR A 462 -16.49 -30.13 11.95
C TYR A 462 -15.85 -31.50 12.16
N TRP A 463 -16.46 -32.33 13.00
CA TRP A 463 -16.06 -33.74 13.15
C TRP A 463 -16.53 -34.53 11.94
N ARG A 464 -15.64 -35.32 11.34
CA ARG A 464 -16.01 -36.31 10.33
C ARG A 464 -17.01 -37.30 10.96
N THR A 465 -18.23 -37.35 10.43
CA THR A 465 -19.18 -38.41 10.73
C THR A 465 -18.73 -39.67 9.98
N GLU A 466 -18.67 -40.80 10.69
CA GLU A 466 -18.38 -42.14 10.13
C GLU A 466 -19.41 -42.58 9.09
#